data_AF-A0A1V3XT97-F1
#
_entry.id   AF-A0A1V3XT97-F1
#
_cell.length_a   1.000
_cell.length_b   1.000
_cell.length_c   1.000
_cell.angle_alpha   90.00
_cell.angle_beta   90.00
_cell.angle_gamma   90.00
#
_symmetry.space_group_name_H-M   'P 1'
#
loop_
_entity.id
_entity.type
_entity.pdbx_description
1 polymer ?
#
loop_
_entity_poly.entity_id
_entity_poly.type
_entity_poly.pdbx_seq_one_letter_code
_entity_poly.pdbx_strand_id
1 'polypeptide(L)' 'MPLDHDPYQAPEGYPIKASARFGLYYTPSSALYYDTLAEIWFASEEAAQANGFIKAD' A
#
# COMPACT_ATOMS: atom_id res chain seq x y z
N MET A 1 -12.63 -21.73 -7.73
CA MET A 1 -11.84 -21.58 -6.49
C MET A 1 -12.05 -20.17 -5.99
N PRO A 2 -12.30 -19.93 -4.70
CA PRO A 2 -12.35 -18.57 -4.19
C PRO A 2 -10.94 -18.01 -4.25
N LEU A 3 -10.79 -16.80 -4.78
CA LEU A 3 -9.50 -16.13 -4.83
C LEU A 3 -9.19 -15.68 -3.40
N ASP A 4 -8.29 -16.42 -2.73
CA ASP A 4 -7.65 -16.00 -1.48
C ASP A 4 -6.80 -14.76 -1.77
N HIS A 5 -7.44 -13.59 -1.88
CA HIS A 5 -6.73 -12.33 -1.96
C HIS A 5 -6.27 -11.98 -0.54
N ASP A 6 -5.08 -12.46 -0.19
CA ASP A 6 -4.39 -12.05 1.03
C ASP A 6 -4.31 -10.52 1.05
N PRO A 7 -4.94 -9.83 2.02
CA PRO A 7 -4.97 -8.37 2.05
C PRO A 7 -3.60 -7.75 2.37
N TYR A 8 -2.63 -8.59 2.75
CA TYR A 8 -1.23 -8.23 2.94
C TYR A 8 -0.39 -8.39 1.66
N GLN A 9 -0.92 -9.06 0.63
CA GLN A 9 -0.23 -9.25 -0.63
C GLN A 9 -0.62 -8.17 -1.63
N ALA A 10 0.39 -7.49 -2.19
CA ALA A 10 0.19 -6.48 -3.21
C ALA A 10 -0.38 -7.11 -4.50
N PRO A 11 -1.43 -6.51 -5.09
CA PRO A 11 -1.87 -6.89 -6.43
C PRO A 11 -0.79 -6.62 -7.47
N GLU A 12 -0.82 -7.38 -8.56
CA GLU A 12 0.07 -7.14 -9.69
C GLU A 12 -0.15 -5.72 -10.25
N GLY A 13 0.94 -4.97 -10.39
CA GLY A 13 0.90 -3.57 -10.86
C GLY A 13 0.56 -2.55 -9.79
N TYR A 14 0.28 -2.95 -8.54
CA TYR A 14 -0.01 -2.03 -7.42
C TYR A 14 0.89 -2.29 -6.20
N PRO A 15 2.21 -2.03 -6.30
CA PRO A 15 3.15 -2.35 -5.25
C PRO A 15 3.08 -1.39 -4.05
N ILE A 16 2.37 -0.26 -4.14
CA ILE A 16 2.39 0.75 -3.07
C ILE A 16 1.16 0.57 -2.19
N LYS A 17 1.37 0.28 -0.91
CA LYS A 17 0.29 0.17 0.06
C LYS A 17 -0.03 1.53 0.64
N ALA A 18 -1.28 1.82 0.94
CA ALA A 18 -1.65 3.01 1.71
C ALA A 18 -2.68 2.70 2.81
N SER A 19 -2.54 3.42 3.91
CA SER A 19 -3.51 3.45 5.00
C SER A 19 -4.16 4.83 5.05
N ALA A 20 -5.46 4.85 4.73
CA ALA A 20 -6.29 6.05 4.82
C ALA A 20 -6.44 6.52 6.28
N ARG A 21 -6.34 5.60 7.25
CA ARG A 21 -6.38 5.93 8.68
C ARG A 21 -5.26 6.86 9.12
N PHE A 22 -4.05 6.63 8.60
CA PHE A 22 -2.86 7.41 8.96
C PHE A 22 -2.47 8.45 7.90
N GLY A 23 -3.09 8.39 6.71
CA GLY A 23 -2.67 9.21 5.57
C GLY A 23 -1.27 8.84 5.08
N LEU A 24 -0.84 7.59 5.29
CA LEU A 24 0.51 7.13 4.96
C LEU A 24 0.50 6.11 3.83
N TYR A 25 1.54 6.11 3.01
CA TYR A 25 1.82 5.06 2.06
C TYR A 25 3.16 4.37 2.34
N TYR A 26 3.26 3.10 1.98
CA TYR A 26 4.37 2.21 2.25
C TYR A 26 4.82 1.60 0.93
N THR A 27 6.13 1.63 0.71
CA THR A 27 6.79 0.96 -0.42
C THR A 27 7.23 -0.44 0.00
N PRO A 28 7.44 -1.39 -0.94
CA PRO A 28 7.97 -2.72 -0.61
C PRO A 28 9.35 -2.69 0.07
N SER A 29 10.04 -1.55 0.05
CA SER A 29 11.29 -1.32 0.77
C SER A 29 11.11 -0.92 2.25
N SER A 30 9.90 -0.53 2.66
CA SER A 30 9.61 -0.16 4.05
C SER A 30 9.48 -1.40 4.93
N ALA A 31 10.06 -1.38 6.13
CA ALA A 31 9.94 -2.49 7.08
C ALA A 31 8.49 -2.76 7.51
N LEU A 32 7.67 -1.70 7.54
CA LEU A 32 6.24 -1.76 7.91
C LEU A 32 5.35 -2.22 6.74
N TYR A 33 5.93 -2.47 5.57
CA TYR A 33 5.19 -2.89 4.39
C TYR A 33 4.50 -4.24 4.54
N TYR A 34 5.02 -5.15 5.35
CA TYR A 34 4.35 -6.43 5.61
C TYR A 34 3.55 -6.42 6.92
N ASP A 35 3.85 -5.48 7.82
CA ASP A 35 3.23 -5.40 9.15
C ASP A 35 1.91 -4.60 9.16
N THR A 36 1.79 -3.62 8.26
CA THR A 36 0.57 -2.80 8.16
C THR A 36 -0.46 -3.44 7.22
N LEU A 37 -1.76 -3.35 7.53
CA LEU A 37 -2.82 -3.77 6.61
C LEU A 37 -3.02 -2.72 5.51
N ALA A 38 -3.13 -3.16 4.26
CA ALA A 38 -3.43 -2.27 3.14
C ALA A 38 -4.91 -1.92 3.11
N GLU A 39 -5.24 -0.62 3.13
CA GLU A 39 -6.60 -0.16 2.86
C GLU A 39 -6.78 0.21 1.39
N ILE A 40 -5.71 0.72 0.76
CA ILE A 40 -5.66 1.09 -0.65
C ILE A 40 -4.33 0.62 -1.23
N TRP A 41 -4.35 0.17 -2.48
CA TRP A 41 -3.15 -0.16 -3.25
C TRP A 41 -3.00 0.83 -4.41
N PHE A 42 -1.80 1.36 -4.59
CA PHE A 42 -1.42 2.30 -5.63
C PHE A 42 -0.37 1.69 -6.57
N ALA A 43 -0.45 2.09 -7.84
CA ALA A 43 0.46 1.65 -8.88
C ALA A 43 1.88 2.23 -8.73
N SER A 44 1.99 3.41 -8.12
CA SER A 44 3.25 4.10 -7.90
C SER A 44 3.18 5.06 -6.71
N GLU A 45 4.35 5.50 -6.25
CA GLU A 45 4.44 6.47 -5.15
C GLU A 45 3.83 7.82 -5.55
N GLU A 46 3.98 8.22 -6.82
CA GLU A 46 3.38 9.45 -7.34
C GLU A 46 1.85 9.41 -7.26
N ALA A 47 1.22 8.26 -7.52
CA ALA A 47 -0.22 8.11 -7.40
C ALA A 47 -0.68 8.27 -5.93
N ALA A 48 0.08 7.71 -4.99
CA ALA A 48 -0.20 7.88 -3.56
C ALA A 48 -0.06 9.35 -3.11
N GLN A 49 1.04 10.01 -3.51
CA GLN A 49 1.29 11.42 -3.21
C GLN A 49 0.25 12.35 -3.82
N ALA A 50 -0.18 12.09 -5.08
CA ALA A 50 -1.22 12.85 -5.74
C ALA A 50 -2.58 12.75 -5.03
N ASN A 51 -2.82 11.65 -4.30
CA ASN A 51 -4.00 11.46 -3.47
C ASN A 51 -3.81 11.99 -2.03
N GLY A 52 -2.69 12.66 -1.72
CA GLY A 52 -2.43 13.28 -0.43
C GLY A 52 -1.81 12.37 0.63
N PHE A 53 -1.33 11.17 0.25
CA PHE A 53 -0.64 10.27 1.17
C PHE A 53 0.84 10.65 1.30
N ILE A 54 1.38 10.49 2.51
CA ILE A 54 2.78 10.76 2.83
C ILE A 54 3.54 9.45 2.94
N LYS A 55 4.80 9.40 2.50
CA LYS A 55 5.65 8.21 2.63
C LYS A 55 5.87 7.91 4.11
N ALA A 56 5.59 6.67 4.51
CA ALA A 56 6.05 6.15 5.80
C ALA A 56 7.57 5.98 5.74
N ASP A 57 8.28 6.67 6.63
CA ASP A 57 9.72 6.51 6.88
C ASP A 57 10.00 5.18 7.59
#